data_AF-A0A4R5XN28-F1
#
_entry.id   AF-A0A4R5XN28-F1
#
_cell.length_a   1.000
_cell.length_b   1.000
_cell.length_c   1.000
_cell.angle_alpha   90.00
_cell.angle_beta   90.00
_cell.angle_gamma   90.00
#
_symmetry.space_group_name_H-M   'P 1'
#
loop_
_entity.id
_entity.type
_entity.pdbx_description
1 polymer ?
#
loop_
_entity_poly.entity_id
_entity_poly.type
_entity_poly.pdbx_seq_one_letter_code
_entity_poly.pdbx_strand_id
1 'polypeptide(L)' 'MNVQKIESEITRTKTHLSLLEKSLEELQRNCDHHFKGDRFYEKCTKCKKVKMLYY' A
#
# COMPACT_ATOMS: atom_id res chain seq x y z
N MET A 1 -13.68 -28.56 1.52
CA MET A 1 -12.58 -27.61 1.22
C MET A 1 -11.32 -28.17 1.87
N ASN A 2 -10.23 -28.37 1.12
CA ASN A 2 -9.01 -29.00 1.64
C ASN A 2 -8.06 -27.93 2.21
N VAL A 3 -7.47 -28.17 3.39
CA VAL A 3 -6.52 -27.28 4.07
C VAL A 3 -5.39 -26.85 3.13
N GLN A 4 -4.80 -27.79 2.39
CA GLN A 4 -3.70 -27.50 1.45
C GLN A 4 -4.10 -26.52 0.33
N LYS A 5 -5.36 -26.58 -0.11
CA LYS A 5 -5.88 -25.66 -1.13
C LYS A 5 -6.02 -24.26 -0.58
N ILE A 6 -6.50 -24.13 0.66
CA ILE A 6 -6.64 -22.85 1.35
C ILE A 6 -5.25 -22.22 1.59
N GLU A 7 -4.27 -23.01 2.04
CA GLU A 7 -2.89 -22.53 2.25
C GLU A 7 -2.24 -22.05 0.94
N SER A 8 -2.49 -22.75 -0.16
CA SER A 8 -2.02 -22.37 -1.49
C SER A 8 -2.67 -21.06 -1.97
N GLU A 9 -3.97 -20.90 -1.74
CA GLU A 9 -4.70 -19.66 -2.07
C GLU A 9 -4.22 -18.48 -1.22
N ILE A 10 -3.95 -18.69 0.07
CA ILE A 10 -3.35 -17.69 0.95
C ILE A 10 -1.98 -17.26 0.42
N THR A 11 -1.12 -18.23 0.08
CA THR A 11 0.22 -17.95 -0.43
C THR A 11 0.16 -17.16 -1.73
N ARG A 12 -0.66 -17.60 -2.70
CA ARG A 12 -0.85 -16.90 -3.97
C ARG A 12 -1.36 -15.48 -3.78
N THR A 13 -2.32 -15.30 -2.87
CA THR A 13 -2.91 -13.99 -2.57
C THR A 13 -1.87 -13.06 -1.93
N LYS A 14 -1.06 -13.57 -0.99
CA LYS A 14 0.04 -12.81 -0.38
C LYS A 14 1.10 -12.41 -1.41
N THR A 15 1.47 -13.30 -2.34
CA THR A 15 2.41 -12.97 -3.41
C THR A 15 1.84 -11.87 -4.31
N HIS A 16 0.58 -11.97 -4.69
CA HIS A 16 -0.07 -10.95 -5.52
C HIS A 16 -0.17 -9.61 -4.78
N LEU A 17 -0.52 -9.63 -3.49
CA LEU A 17 -0.54 -8.43 -2.65
C LEU A 17 0.84 -7.76 -2.61
N SER A 18 1.91 -8.54 -2.40
CA SER A 18 3.28 -8.01 -2.38
C SER A 18 3.70 -7.37 -3.70
N LEU A 19 3.25 -7.90 -4.84
CA LEU A 19 3.50 -7.29 -6.14
C LEU A 19 2.77 -5.95 -6.27
N LEU A 20 1.50 -5.89 -5.87
CA LEU A 20 0.71 -4.65 -5.89
C LEU A 20 1.29 -3.59 -4.94
N GLU A 21 1.77 -3.98 -3.77
CA GLU A 21 2.45 -3.10 -2.82
C GLU A 21 3.72 -2.50 -3.43
N LYS A 22 4.54 -3.31 -4.11
CA LYS A 22 5.74 -2.81 -4.82
C LYS A 22 5.38 -1.83 -5.93
N SER A 23 4.39 -2.14 -6.76
CA SER A 23 3.92 -1.23 -7.80
C SER A 23 3.36 0.07 -7.21
N LEU A 24 2.64 -0.01 -6.09
CA LEU A 24 2.15 1.17 -5.38
C LEU A 24 3.32 2.01 -4.84
N GLU A 25 4.35 1.39 -4.27
CA GLU A 25 5.55 2.08 -3.82
C GLU A 25 6.27 2.80 -4.95
N GLU A 26 6.42 2.16 -6.12
CA GLU A 26 7.04 2.77 -7.31
C GLU A 26 6.24 3.99 -7.79
N LEU A 27 4.91 3.86 -7.89
CA LEU A 27 4.03 4.98 -8.23
C LEU A 27 4.13 6.11 -7.21
N GLN A 28 4.23 5.77 -5.93
CA GLN A 28 4.41 6.75 -4.87
C GLN A 28 5.79 7.42 -4.94
N ARG A 29 6.88 6.69 -5.21
CA ARG A 29 8.23 7.27 -5.34
C ARG A 29 8.33 8.25 -6.50
N ASN A 30 7.68 7.95 -7.62
CA ASN A 30 7.68 8.80 -8.81
C ASN A 30 6.61 9.91 -8.76
N CYS A 31 5.80 9.96 -7.70
CA CYS A 31 4.81 10.99 -7.54
C CYS A 31 5.45 12.28 -7.04
N ASP A 32 5.23 13.37 -7.76
CA ASP A 32 5.43 14.72 -7.23
C ASP A 32 4.37 15.00 -6.16
N HIS A 33 4.74 14.72 -4.91
CA HIS A 33 3.83 14.63 -3.78
C HIS A 33 3.30 16.00 -3.37
N HIS A 34 2.02 16.23 -3.65
CA HIS A 34 1.28 17.31 -3.01
C HIS A 34 0.51 16.74 -1.82
N PHE A 35 1.12 16.87 -0.63
CA PHE A 35 0.51 16.43 0.62
C PHE A 35 -0.54 17.44 1.09
N LYS A 36 -1.71 16.95 1.46
CA LYS A 36 -2.79 17.74 2.07
C LYS A 36 -3.39 16.92 3.20
N GLY A 37 -3.52 17.53 4.36
CA GLY A 37 -4.15 16.87 5.51
C GLY A 37 -4.23 17.80 6.69
N ASP A 38 -4.46 17.20 7.85
CA ASP A 38 -4.66 17.91 9.11
C ASP A 38 -3.40 17.80 9.98
N ARG A 39 -3.52 18.18 11.26
CA ARG A 39 -2.40 18.17 12.20
C ARG A 39 -1.87 16.76 12.46
N PHE A 40 -2.66 15.71 12.24
CA PHE A 40 -2.32 14.35 12.65
C PHE A 40 -1.74 13.53 11.50
N TYR A 41 -2.26 13.72 10.30
CA TYR A 41 -1.76 13.05 9.11
C TYR A 41 -1.92 13.89 7.85
N GLU A 42 -0.95 13.76 6.96
CA GLU A 42 -1.01 14.33 5.63
C GLU A 42 -1.16 13.22 4.60
N LYS A 43 -2.02 13.43 3.60
CA LYS A 43 -2.21 12.47 2.52
C LYS A 43 -1.88 13.13 1.20
N CYS A 44 -1.10 12.45 0.35
CA CYS A 44 -0.87 12.93 -1.00
C CYS A 44 -2.20 12.92 -1.76
N THR A 45 -2.58 14.06 -2.34
CA THR A 45 -3.85 14.18 -3.08
C THR A 45 -3.86 13.29 -4.33
N LYS A 46 -2.69 13.11 -4.96
CA LYS A 46 -2.43 12.34 -6.17
C LYS A 46 -2.31 10.83 -5.90
N CYS A 47 -1.26 10.40 -5.17
CA CYS A 47 -0.96 8.97 -4.97
C CYS A 47 -1.48 8.38 -3.66
N LYS A 48 -2.23 9.16 -2.87
CA LYS A 48 -2.85 8.73 -1.61
C LYS A 48 -1.87 8.23 -0.53
N LYS A 49 -0.56 8.43 -0.71
CA LYS A 49 0.47 8.16 0.31
C LYS A 49 0.16 8.93 1.57
N VAL A 50 0.09 8.24 2.71
CA VAL A 50 -0.15 8.87 4.01
C VAL A 50 1.19 9.08 4.71
N LYS A 51 1.36 10.24 5.30
CA LYS A 51 2.47 10.61 6.16
C LYS A 51 1.88 10.98 7.52
N MET A 52 2.15 10.16 8.54
CA MET A 52 1.81 10.54 9.92
C MET A 52 2.82 11.57 10.40
N LEU A 53 2.33 12.63 11.04
CA LEU A 53 3.16 13.73 11.52
C LEU A 53 3.64 13.53 12.97
N TYR A 54 3.09 12.55 13.69
CA TYR A 54 3.45 12.22 15.06
C TYR A 54 3.86 10.74 15.18
N TYR A 55 4.90 10.51 15.98
CA TYR A 55 5.48 9.20 16.32
C TYR A 55 5.08 8.79 17.74
#